data_AF-A0A7W7GU80-F1
#
_entry.id   AF-A0A7W7GU80-F1
#
_cell.length_a   1.000
_cell.length_b   1.000
_cell.length_c   1.000
_cell.angle_alpha   90.00
_cell.angle_beta   90.00
_cell.angle_gamma   90.00
#
_symmetry.space_group_name_H-M   'P 1'
#
loop_
_entity.id
_entity.type
_entity.pdbx_description
1 polymer ?
#
loop_
_entity_poly.entity_id
_entity_poly.type
_entity_poly.pdbx_seq_one_letter_code
_entity_poly.pdbx_strand_id
1 'polypeptide(L)'
;MTDKPIAGNVDDVLSLCRALRDAPGLLGLSSADEVTLFEQVALAEQAAMAKPAALLEMATHVRAIRYLLVEIADGPISAFMADDAARIVGDGVGRLFS
;
A
#
# COMPACT_ATOMS: atom_id res chain seq x y z
N MET A 1 -20.31 -7.70 -6.26
CA MET A 1 -18.86 -7.57 -6.05
C MET A 1 -18.59 -8.06 -4.64
N THR A 2 -18.07 -9.27 -4.48
CA THR A 2 -17.65 -9.78 -3.17
C THR A 2 -16.36 -9.07 -2.82
N ASP A 3 -16.40 -8.18 -1.83
CA ASP A 3 -15.21 -7.61 -1.20
C ASP A 3 -14.35 -8.77 -0.73
N LYS A 4 -13.27 -9.05 -1.48
CA LYS A 4 -12.28 -10.01 -1.01
C LYS A 4 -11.64 -9.40 0.23
N PRO A 5 -11.62 -10.12 1.36
CA PRO A 5 -10.77 -9.71 2.47
C PRO A 5 -9.33 -9.62 1.95
N ILE A 6 -8.59 -8.65 2.46
CA ILE A 6 -7.13 -8.55 2.26
C ILE A 6 -6.47 -9.92 2.48
N ALA A 7 -5.41 -10.20 1.74
CA ALA A 7 -4.63 -11.43 1.91
C ALA A 7 -3.62 -11.32 3.06
N GLY A 8 -3.13 -10.11 3.33
CA GLY A 8 -2.24 -9.81 4.46
C GLY A 8 -2.99 -9.57 5.76
N ASN A 9 -2.22 -9.32 6.82
CA ASN A 9 -2.72 -9.01 8.15
C ASN A 9 -2.36 -7.57 8.58
N VAL A 10 -2.75 -7.19 9.80
CA VAL A 10 -2.47 -5.86 10.38
C VAL A 10 -0.97 -5.57 10.46
N ASP A 11 -0.15 -6.56 10.85
CA ASP A 11 1.29 -6.38 11.01
C ASP A 11 1.97 -6.14 9.66
N ASP A 12 1.52 -6.81 8.59
CA ASP A 12 2.03 -6.59 7.23
C ASP A 12 1.79 -5.14 6.79
N VAL A 13 0.60 -4.60 7.06
CA VAL A 13 0.26 -3.20 6.72
C VAL A 13 1.09 -2.21 7.52
N LEU A 14 1.25 -2.43 8.82
CA LEU A 14 2.07 -1.56 9.66
C LEU A 14 3.54 -1.60 9.26
N SER A 15 4.05 -2.77 8.82
CA SER A 15 5.40 -2.93 8.31
C SER A 15 5.61 -2.12 7.02
N LEU A 16 4.70 -2.26 6.04
CA LEU A 16 4.74 -1.48 4.80
C LEU A 16 4.67 0.04 5.09
N CYS A 17 3.77 0.46 5.98
CA CYS A 17 3.61 1.86 6.33
C CYS A 17 4.87 2.46 6.96
N ARG A 18 5.55 1.70 7.84
CA ARG A 18 6.85 2.11 8.39
C ARG A 18 7.92 2.23 7.30
N ALA A 19 8.04 1.23 6.44
CA ALA A 19 9.02 1.24 5.36
C ALA A 19 8.84 2.44 4.41
N LEU A 20 7.59 2.81 4.09
CA LEU A 20 7.29 3.96 3.25
C LEU A 20 7.66 5.29 3.92
N ARG A 21 7.47 5.42 5.24
CA ARG A 21 7.89 6.62 5.99
C ARG A 21 9.40 6.77 6.11
N ASP A 22 10.13 5.67 6.02
CA ASP A 22 11.59 5.67 6.07
C ASP A 22 12.24 5.86 4.67
N ALA A 23 11.43 5.87 3.59
CA ALA A 23 11.86 6.04 2.21
C ALA A 23 11.56 7.40 1.50
N PRO A 24 11.33 8.56 2.18
CA PRO A 24 11.17 9.85 1.48
C PRO A 24 12.33 10.15 0.54
N GLY A 25 12.03 10.67 -0.66
CA GLY A 25 13.02 10.99 -1.70
C GLY A 25 13.64 9.78 -2.40
N LEU A 26 13.36 8.55 -1.95
CA LEU A 26 13.86 7.31 -2.56
C LEU A 26 12.83 6.65 -3.48
N LEU A 27 11.58 7.09 -3.42
CA LEU A 27 10.47 6.54 -4.19
C LEU A 27 10.35 7.16 -5.59
N GLY A 28 11.08 8.23 -5.88
CA GLY A 28 10.97 8.92 -7.17
C GLY A 28 9.60 9.56 -7.39
N LEU A 29 9.02 10.10 -6.32
CA LEU A 29 7.77 10.84 -6.33
C LEU A 29 8.05 12.35 -6.31
N SER A 30 7.14 13.14 -6.87
CA SER A 30 7.15 14.59 -6.64
C SER A 30 6.77 14.89 -5.20
N SER A 31 7.12 16.07 -4.67
CA SER A 31 6.73 16.44 -3.31
C SER A 31 5.22 16.45 -3.09
N ALA A 32 4.43 16.72 -4.13
CA ALA A 32 2.97 16.67 -4.03
C ALA A 32 2.46 15.23 -3.90
N ASP A 33 3.02 14.31 -4.70
CA ASP A 33 2.62 12.90 -4.67
C ASP A 33 3.13 12.19 -3.40
N GLU A 34 4.27 12.61 -2.85
CA GLU A 34 4.74 12.14 -1.53
C GLU A 34 3.76 12.51 -0.41
N VAL A 35 3.18 13.72 -0.44
CA VAL A 35 2.14 14.11 0.53
C VAL A 35 0.93 13.19 0.40
N THR A 36 0.45 12.96 -0.81
CA THR A 36 -0.68 12.04 -1.06
C THR A 36 -0.36 10.61 -0.62
N LEU A 37 0.86 10.13 -0.83
CA LEU A 37 1.32 8.84 -0.34
C LEU A 37 1.26 8.78 1.19
N PHE A 38 1.79 9.79 1.89
CA PHE A 38 1.81 9.81 3.35
C PHE A 38 0.43 9.94 3.98
N GLU A 39 -0.51 10.62 3.31
CA GLU A 39 -1.92 10.61 3.70
C GLU A 39 -2.49 9.18 3.66
N GLN A 40 -2.28 8.45 2.56
CA GLN A 40 -2.76 7.07 2.46
C GLN A 40 -2.07 6.13 3.45
N VAL A 41 -0.78 6.33 3.73
CA VAL A 41 -0.03 5.60 4.76
C VAL A 41 -0.63 5.84 6.15
N ALA A 42 -0.92 7.09 6.51
CA ALA A 42 -1.53 7.40 7.81
C ALA A 42 -2.93 6.77 7.95
N LEU A 43 -3.74 6.82 6.89
CA LEU A 43 -5.07 6.22 6.87
C LEU A 43 -5.02 4.68 6.96
N ALA A 44 -4.08 4.05 6.25
CA ALA A 44 -3.87 2.60 6.33
C ALA A 44 -3.50 2.16 7.74
N GLU A 45 -2.59 2.87 8.42
CA GLU A 45 -2.25 2.57 9.80
C GLU A 45 -3.41 2.78 10.77
N GLN A 46 -4.16 3.86 10.60
CA GLN A 46 -5.34 4.13 11.43
C GLN A 46 -6.35 2.99 11.30
N ALA A 47 -6.64 2.53 10.07
CA ALA A 47 -7.52 1.40 9.81
C ALA A 47 -6.97 0.10 10.43
N ALA A 48 -5.65 -0.14 10.34
CA ALA A 48 -4.99 -1.30 10.94
C ALA A 48 -5.12 -1.33 12.47
N MET A 49 -5.07 -0.17 13.12
CA MET A 49 -5.18 -0.03 14.57
C MET A 49 -6.64 -0.10 15.09
N ALA A 50 -7.64 0.16 14.24
CA ALA A 50 -9.04 0.25 14.63
C ALA A 50 -9.72 -1.09 14.98
N LYS A 51 -9.09 -2.25 14.68
CA LYS A 51 -9.61 -3.63 14.88
C LYS A 51 -10.98 -3.90 14.20
N PRO A 52 -11.43 -5.17 14.20
CA PRO A 52 -11.49 -6.05 13.03
C PRO A 52 -12.48 -5.65 11.91
N ALA A 53 -13.31 -4.62 12.09
CA ALA A 53 -14.28 -4.18 11.07
C ALA A 53 -13.65 -3.32 9.96
N ALA A 54 -12.46 -2.76 10.19
CA ALA A 54 -11.77 -1.86 9.26
C ALA A 54 -10.94 -2.58 8.17
N LEU A 55 -11.10 -3.90 7.99
CA LEU A 55 -10.31 -4.64 6.98
C LEU A 55 -10.53 -4.12 5.55
N LEU A 56 -11.74 -3.67 5.24
CA LEU A 56 -12.07 -3.10 3.93
C LEU A 56 -11.43 -1.71 3.73
N GLU A 57 -11.46 -0.87 4.77
CA GLU A 57 -10.81 0.44 4.75
C GLU A 57 -9.29 0.28 4.61
N MET A 58 -8.71 -0.66 5.37
CA MET A 58 -7.29 -1.01 5.26
C MET A 58 -6.94 -1.47 3.84
N ALA A 59 -7.73 -2.36 3.24
CA ALA A 59 -7.55 -2.78 1.84
C ALA A 59 -7.56 -1.59 0.87
N THR A 60 -8.46 -0.64 1.10
CA THR A 60 -8.67 0.52 0.23
C THR A 60 -7.43 1.42 0.23
N HIS A 61 -6.90 1.73 1.42
CA HIS A 61 -5.71 2.56 1.53
C HIS A 61 -4.46 1.86 0.99
N VAL A 62 -4.30 0.55 1.22
CA VAL A 62 -3.16 -0.19 0.65
C VAL A 62 -3.24 -0.27 -0.88
N ARG A 63 -4.44 -0.36 -1.49
CA ARG A 63 -4.59 -0.25 -2.94
C ARG A 63 -4.23 1.13 -3.48
N ALA A 64 -4.60 2.18 -2.77
CA ALA A 64 -4.24 3.55 -3.13
C ALA A 64 -2.71 3.76 -3.06
N ILE A 65 -2.06 3.27 -2.00
CA ILE A 65 -0.59 3.24 -1.88
C ILE A 65 0.02 2.52 -3.08
N ARG A 66 -0.46 1.32 -3.41
CA ARG A 66 0.03 0.56 -4.56
C ARG A 66 -0.12 1.34 -5.86
N TYR A 67 -1.25 1.99 -6.09
CA TYR A 67 -1.47 2.81 -7.29
C TYR A 67 -0.42 3.92 -7.41
N LEU A 68 -0.18 4.69 -6.35
CA LEU A 68 0.85 5.74 -6.34
C LEU A 68 2.23 5.18 -6.65
N LEU A 69 2.57 4.02 -6.09
CA LEU A 69 3.87 3.38 -6.27
C LEU A 69 4.08 2.75 -7.66
N VAL A 70 3.02 2.35 -8.35
CA VAL A 70 3.10 1.74 -9.70
C VAL A 70 3.00 2.78 -10.80
N GLU A 71 2.02 3.70 -10.69
CA GLU A 71 1.63 4.55 -11.80
C GLU A 71 2.30 5.93 -11.76
N ILE A 72 2.80 6.36 -10.59
CA ILE A 72 3.32 7.72 -10.39
C ILE A 72 4.80 7.71 -10.01
N ALA A 73 5.20 6.80 -9.13
CA ALA A 73 6.56 6.72 -8.62
C ALA A 73 7.56 6.19 -9.65
N ASP A 74 8.70 6.88 -9.85
CA ASP A 74 9.78 6.44 -10.75
C ASP A 74 11.02 6.00 -9.96
N GLY A 75 11.11 4.71 -9.62
CA GLY A 75 12.28 4.19 -8.93
C GLY A 75 12.26 2.69 -8.62
N PRO A 76 13.42 2.06 -8.40
CA PRO A 76 13.50 0.64 -8.08
C PRO A 76 12.88 0.32 -6.71
N ILE A 77 12.92 1.26 -5.77
CA ILE A 77 12.35 1.08 -4.43
C ILE A 77 10.82 1.14 -4.47
N SER A 78 10.23 2.01 -5.30
CA SER A 78 8.77 2.07 -5.44
C SER A 78 8.20 0.78 -6.01
N ALA A 79 8.86 0.17 -7.00
CA ALA A 79 8.46 -1.12 -7.54
C ALA A 79 8.47 -2.26 -6.49
N PHE A 80 9.48 -2.27 -5.61
CA PHE A 80 9.55 -3.23 -4.50
C PHE A 80 8.40 -3.02 -3.49
N MET A 81 8.14 -1.77 -3.11
CA MET A 81 7.06 -1.44 -2.18
C MET A 81 5.67 -1.71 -2.80
N ALA A 82 5.51 -1.50 -4.10
CA ALA A 82 4.30 -1.81 -4.84
C ALA A 82 3.98 -3.32 -4.87
N ASP A 83 5.01 -4.15 -5.03
CA ASP A 83 4.88 -5.61 -4.98
C ASP A 83 4.47 -6.09 -3.58
N ASP A 84 5.06 -5.52 -2.53
CA ASP A 84 4.67 -5.80 -1.15
C ASP A 84 3.21 -5.40 -0.86
N ALA A 85 2.82 -4.19 -1.27
CA ALA A 85 1.43 -3.74 -1.19
C ALA A 85 0.46 -4.67 -1.95
N ALA A 86 0.87 -5.18 -3.13
CA ALA A 86 0.08 -6.12 -3.92
C ALA A 86 -0.15 -7.45 -3.20
N ARG A 87 0.86 -7.98 -2.51
CA ARG A 87 0.74 -9.19 -1.68
C ARG A 87 -0.27 -8.99 -0.56
N ILE A 88 -0.25 -7.83 0.10
CA ILE A 88 -1.16 -7.50 1.20
C ILE A 88 -2.62 -7.47 0.73
N VAL A 89 -2.92 -6.82 -0.40
CA VAL A 89 -4.32 -6.71 -0.88
C VAL A 89 -4.82 -7.98 -1.58
N GLY A 90 -3.93 -8.95 -1.83
CA GLY A 90 -4.27 -10.19 -2.54
C GLY A 90 -4.41 -10.02 -4.06
N ASP A 91 -3.99 -8.88 -4.58
CA ASP A 91 -3.94 -8.57 -6.01
C ASP A 91 -2.61 -9.12 -6.55
N GLY A 92 -2.50 -10.45 -6.56
CA GLY A 92 -1.27 -11.15 -6.92
C GLY A 92 -0.68 -10.64 -8.24
N VAL A 93 0.55 -10.12 -8.16
CA VAL A 93 1.45 -9.99 -9.30
C VAL A 93 1.55 -11.36 -9.97
N GLY A 94 1.12 -11.48 -11.24
CA GLY A 94 1.35 -12.67 -12.07
C GLY A 94 0.15 -13.34 -12.77
N ARG A 95 -1.10 -12.90 -12.59
CA ARG A 95 -2.27 -13.57 -13.24
C ARG A 95 -2.64 -13.08 -14.63
N LEU A 96 -1.73 -12.45 -15.38
CA LEU A 96 -1.95 -12.27 -16.82
C LEU A 96 -1.76 -13.58 -17.60
N PHE A 97 -1.17 -14.61 -16.99
CA PHE A 97 -0.89 -15.91 -17.63
C PHE A 97 -1.31 -17.14 -16.82
N SER A 98 -2.29 -17.02 -15.91
CA SER A 98 -2.83 -18.17 -15.18
C SER A 98 -4.05 -18.77 -15.85
#